data_AF-A0A932HBR1-F1
#
_entry.id   AF-A0A932HBR1-F1
#
_cell.length_a   1.000
_cell.length_b   1.000
_cell.length_c   1.000
_cell.angle_alpha   90.00
_cell.angle_beta   90.00
_cell.angle_gamma   90.00
#
_symmetry.space_group_name_H-M   'P 1'
#
loop_
_entity.id
_entity.type
_entity.pdbx_description
1 polymer ?
#
loop_
_entity_poly.entity_id
_entity_poly.type
_entity_poly.pdbx_seq_one_letter_code
_entity_poly.pdbx_strand_id
1 'polypeptide(L)'
;AGNAAEVRVEATTVGEALRQLCAAHGGVTPRILSPQGELREFVNVFVGDRNIRSLGGLATRLAEGDVLVIVPAVAGGEYESEGRPSRTA
;
A
#
# COMPACT_ATOMS: atom_id res chain seq x y z
N ALA A 1 15.53 9.87 2.95
CA ALA A 1 15.45 9.79 1.47
C ALA A 1 14.27 8.89 1.13
N GLY A 2 13.41 9.30 0.20
CA GLY A 2 12.07 8.73 -0.01
C GLY A 2 12.08 7.25 -0.37
N ASN A 3 11.53 6.43 0.53
CA ASN A 3 11.23 5.00 0.31
C ASN A 3 9.95 4.83 -0.52
N ALA A 4 9.77 5.61 -1.59
CA ALA A 4 8.66 5.39 -2.51
C ALA A 4 9.07 4.29 -3.50
N ALA A 5 8.82 3.04 -3.14
CA ALA A 5 8.85 1.94 -4.09
C ALA A 5 7.59 2.04 -4.96
N GLU A 6 7.75 2.44 -6.23
CA GLU A 6 6.69 2.37 -7.22
C GLU A 6 6.61 0.96 -7.80
N VAL A 7 5.41 0.38 -7.82
CA VAL A 7 5.14 -0.95 -8.39
C VAL A 7 4.08 -0.80 -9.47
N ARG A 8 4.37 -1.32 -10.66
CA ARG A 8 3.40 -1.39 -11.76
C ARG A 8 2.65 -2.72 -11.68
N VAL A 9 1.34 -2.65 -11.76
CA VAL A 9 0.42 -3.79 -11.65
C VAL A 9 -0.67 -3.67 -12.71
N GLU A 10 -1.19 -4.80 -13.17
CA GLU A 10 -2.30 -4.85 -14.12
C GLU A 10 -3.59 -5.17 -13.37
N ALA A 11 -4.45 -4.17 -13.15
CA ALA A 11 -5.65 -4.34 -12.33
C ALA A 11 -6.82 -3.51 -12.84
N THR A 12 -8.03 -4.03 -12.68
CA THR A 12 -9.27 -3.32 -13.03
C THR A 12 -9.91 -2.63 -11.82
N THR A 13 -9.49 -3.02 -10.61
CA THR A 13 -9.96 -2.46 -9.34
C THR A 13 -8.83 -2.23 -8.35
N VAL A 14 -9.08 -1.36 -7.37
CA VAL A 14 -8.13 -1.14 -6.26
C VAL A 14 -7.83 -2.44 -5.52
N GLY A 15 -8.83 -3.29 -5.27
CA GLY A 15 -8.63 -4.57 -4.59
C GLY A 15 -7.69 -5.50 -5.34
N GLU A 16 -7.80 -5.58 -6.67
CA GLU A 16 -6.88 -6.35 -7.51
C GLU A 16 -5.47 -5.77 -7.47
N ALA A 17 -5.33 -4.45 -7.59
CA ALA A 17 -4.03 -3.78 -7.54
C ALA A 17 -3.32 -4.02 -6.20
N LEU A 18 -4.02 -3.90 -5.07
CA LEU A 18 -3.46 -4.16 -3.75
C LEU A 18 -3.08 -5.64 -3.57
N ARG A 19 -3.87 -6.59 -4.10
CA ARG A 19 -3.52 -8.01 -4.06
C ARG A 19 -2.27 -8.31 -4.87
N GLN A 20 -2.12 -7.72 -6.06
CA GLN A 20 -0.90 -7.88 -6.86
C GLN A 20 0.33 -7.27 -6.17
N LEU A 21 0.18 -6.10 -5.57
CA LEU A 21 1.22 -5.49 -4.74
C LEU A 21 1.62 -6.42 -3.58
N CYS A 22 0.64 -6.98 -2.87
CA CYS A 22 0.84 -7.91 -1.76
C CYS A 22 1.51 -9.23 -2.20
N ALA A 23 1.17 -9.73 -3.40
CA ALA A 23 1.80 -10.92 -3.97
C ALA A 23 3.26 -10.68 -4.36
N ALA A 24 3.56 -9.49 -4.92
CA ALA A 24 4.93 -9.09 -5.23
C ALA A 24 5.77 -8.80 -3.96
N HIS A 25 5.12 -8.33 -2.89
CA HIS A 25 5.77 -7.92 -1.64
C HIS A 25 5.06 -8.49 -0.40
N GLY A 26 5.30 -9.77 -0.11
CA GLY A 26 4.62 -10.48 0.99
C GLY A 26 4.72 -9.81 2.37
N GLY A 27 5.79 -9.07 2.65
CA GLY A 27 5.96 -8.32 3.91
C GLY A 27 5.03 -7.11 4.08
N VAL A 28 4.44 -6.62 2.99
CA VAL A 28 3.56 -5.43 2.99
C VAL A 28 2.10 -5.80 3.24
N THR A 29 1.70 -7.01 2.84
CA THR A 29 0.32 -7.52 3.01
C THR A 29 -0.27 -7.29 4.40
N PRO A 30 0.38 -7.71 5.51
CA PRO A 30 -0.19 -7.53 6.84
C PRO A 30 -0.24 -6.06 7.29
N ARG A 31 0.42 -5.13 6.58
CA ARG A 31 0.34 -3.69 6.84
C ARG A 31 -0.83 -3.02 6.12
N ILE A 32 -1.27 -3.57 4.98
CA ILE A 32 -2.33 -2.99 4.13
C ILE A 32 -3.67 -3.71 4.32
N LEU A 33 -3.66 -5.04 4.26
CA LEU A 33 -4.85 -5.88 4.26
C LEU A 33 -4.99 -6.67 5.57
N SER A 34 -6.22 -6.92 5.98
CA SER A 34 -6.56 -7.88 7.02
C SER A 34 -6.39 -9.32 6.50
N PRO A 35 -6.34 -10.34 7.38
CA PRO A 35 -6.38 -11.74 6.96
C PRO A 35 -7.61 -12.10 6.11
N GLN A 36 -8.70 -11.35 6.24
CA GLN A 36 -9.94 -11.51 5.48
C GLN A 36 -9.87 -10.83 4.10
N GLY A 37 -8.76 -10.15 3.78
CA GLY A 37 -8.56 -9.44 2.51
C GLY A 37 -9.20 -8.05 2.46
N GLU A 38 -9.60 -7.49 3.60
CA GLU A 38 -10.18 -6.15 3.70
C GLU A 38 -9.11 -5.09 3.93
N LEU A 39 -9.38 -3.85 3.50
CA LEU A 39 -8.46 -2.74 3.77
C LEU A 39 -8.45 -2.40 5.26
N ARG A 40 -7.26 -2.35 5.86
CA ARG A 40 -7.11 -1.97 7.28
C ARG A 40 -7.57 -0.54 7.52
N GLU A 41 -8.22 -0.31 8.67
CA GLU A 41 -8.78 0.99 9.05
C GLU A 41 -7.73 2.10 9.09
N PHE A 42 -6.52 1.77 9.53
CA PHE A 42 -5.38 2.70 9.62
C PHE A 42 -4.64 2.89 8.29
N VAL A 43 -5.18 2.44 7.16
CA VAL A 43 -4.55 2.61 5.85
C VAL A 43 -5.48 3.42 4.97
N ASN A 44 -4.98 4.53 4.44
CA ASN A 44 -5.67 5.33 3.46
C ASN A 44 -5.13 5.03 2.08
N VAL A 45 -6.02 4.85 1.12
CA VAL A 45 -5.66 4.61 -0.28
C VAL A 45 -6.39 5.65 -1.12
N PHE A 46 -5.66 6.24 -2.07
CA PHE A 46 -6.17 7.29 -2.94
C PHE A 46 -5.99 6.92 -4.41
N VAL A 47 -6.96 7.29 -5.24
CA VAL A 47 -6.84 7.33 -6.70
C VAL A 47 -6.85 8.80 -7.11
N GLY A 48 -5.71 9.32 -7.56
CA GLY A 48 -5.49 10.76 -7.61
C GLY A 48 -5.69 11.40 -6.23
N ASP A 49 -6.59 12.38 -6.12
CA ASP A 49 -6.85 13.11 -4.87
C ASP A 49 -8.00 12.54 -4.02
N ARG A 50 -8.60 11.41 -4.43
CA ARG A 50 -9.82 10.88 -3.81
C ARG A 50 -9.55 9.61 -3.03
N ASN A 51 -9.97 9.57 -1.77
CA ASN A 51 -9.87 8.38 -0.93
C ASN A 51 -10.87 7.32 -1.40
N ILE A 52 -10.42 6.07 -1.54
CA ILE A 52 -11.25 4.98 -2.07
C ILE A 52 -12.47 4.70 -1.18
N ARG A 53 -12.42 5.00 0.13
CA ARG A 53 -13.56 4.82 1.04
C ARG A 53 -14.77 5.67 0.64
N SER A 54 -14.53 6.80 -0.03
CA SER A 54 -15.59 7.67 -0.55
C SER A 54 -16.04 7.30 -1.97
N LEU A 55 -15.35 6.38 -2.65
CA LEU A 55 -15.64 5.98 -4.03
C LEU A 55 -16.34 4.62 -4.13
N GLY A 56 -15.91 3.65 -3.31
CA GLY A 56 -16.39 2.26 -3.40
C GLY A 56 -15.47 1.24 -2.70
N GLY A 57 -14.51 1.71 -1.92
CA GLY A 57 -13.50 0.88 -1.26
C GLY A 57 -12.67 0.09 -2.28
N LEU A 58 -12.43 -1.18 -1.97
CA LEU A 58 -11.66 -2.08 -2.83
C LEU A 58 -12.31 -2.34 -4.20
N ALA A 59 -13.62 -2.10 -4.33
CA ALA A 59 -14.34 -2.25 -5.60
C ALA A 59 -14.23 -1.03 -6.52
N THR A 60 -13.54 0.04 -6.09
CA THR A 60 -13.27 1.22 -6.93
C THR A 60 -12.57 0.79 -8.20
N ARG A 61 -13.18 1.09 -9.36
CA ARG A 61 -12.61 0.80 -10.68
C ARG A 61 -11.42 1.71 -10.97
N LEU A 62 -10.44 1.16 -11.68
CA LEU A 62 -9.26 1.89 -12.14
C LEU A 62 -9.28 2.02 -13.65
N ALA A 63 -8.81 3.15 -14.13
CA ALA A 63 -8.48 3.38 -15.53
C ALA A 63 -6.99 3.11 -15.79
N GLU A 64 -6.64 2.93 -17.06
CA GLU A 64 -5.24 2.84 -17.46
C GLU A 64 -4.51 4.14 -17.08
N GLY A 65 -3.35 4.00 -16.47
CA GLY A 65 -2.54 5.13 -16.00
C GLY A 65 -2.94 5.70 -14.64
N ASP A 66 -3.98 5.18 -13.99
CA ASP A 66 -4.32 5.57 -12.62
C ASP A 66 -3.18 5.23 -11.65
N VAL A 67 -2.87 6.19 -10.77
CA VAL A 67 -1.85 6.03 -9.73
C VAL A 67 -2.55 5.86 -8.38
N LEU A 68 -2.18 4.78 -7.68
CA LEU A 68 -2.62 4.52 -6.32
C LEU A 68 -1.59 5.03 -5.31
N VAL A 69 -2.05 5.86 -4.38
CA VAL A 69 -1.23 6.32 -3.26
C VAL A 69 -1.69 5.63 -2.00
N ILE A 70 -0.79 4.90 -1.35
CA ILE A 70 -1.05 4.17 -0.10
C ILE A 70 -0.37 4.93 1.04
N VAL A 71 -1.17 5.46 1.95
CA VAL A 71 -0.71 6.24 3.10
C VAL A 71 -1.06 5.47 4.38
N PRO A 72 -0.07 4.86 5.06
CA PRO A 72 -0.30 4.33 6.39
C PRO A 72 -0.55 5.48 7.36
N ALA A 73 -1.58 5.34 8.21
CA ALA A 73 -1.84 6.24 9.31
C ALA A 73 -0.85 5.93 10.43
N VAL A 74 0.35 6.50 10.35
CA VAL A 74 1.32 6.51 11.44
C VAL A 74 1.59 7.95 11.85
N ALA A 75 1.10 8.33 13.02
CA ALA A 75 1.77 9.35 13.81
C ALA A 75 2.96 8.67 14.52
N GLY A 76 4.18 8.90 14.02
CA GLY A 76 5.42 8.54 14.69
C GLY A 76 5.83 7.06 14.60
N GLY A 77 6.91 6.78 13.90
CA GLY A 77 7.54 5.45 13.88
C GLY A 77 8.38 5.29 12.63
N GLU A 78 9.68 5.51 12.79
CA GLU A 78 10.69 5.42 11.75
C GLU A 78 10.55 4.11 10.95
N TYR A 79 10.54 4.22 9.63
CA TYR A 79 10.88 3.08 8.80
C TYR A 79 12.33 2.76 9.12
N GLU A 80 12.58 1.84 10.05
CA GLU A 80 13.88 1.19 10.20
C GLU A 80 14.22 0.60 8.83
N SER A 81 15.16 1.27 8.15
CA SER A 81 15.79 0.75 6.95
C SER A 81 16.60 -0.47 7.34
N GLU A 82 16.44 -1.55 6.57
CA GLU A 82 17.31 -2.71 6.56
C GLU A 82 18.80 -2.38 6.79
N GLY A 83 19.43 -3.17 7.68
CA GLY A 83 20.83 -3.57 7.54
C GLY A 83 21.90 -2.55 7.92
N ARG A 84 22.09 -2.32 9.23
CA ARG A 84 23.43 -1.93 9.73
C ARG A 84 24.12 -3.18 10.30
N PRO A 85 25.23 -3.68 9.71
CA PRO A 85 26.02 -4.70 10.38
C PRO A 85 26.55 -4.12 11.69
N SER A 86 26.35 -4.85 12.77
CA SER A 86 26.95 -4.59 14.07
C SER A 86 28.47 -4.55 13.90
N ARG A 87 29.05 -3.36 14.03
CA ARG A 87 30.45 -3.20 14.41
C ARG A 87 30.46 -2.71 15.83
N THR A 88 30.56 -3.65 16.75
CA THR A 88 31.15 -3.39 18.07
C THR A 88 32.65 -3.68 17.93
N ALA A 89 33.44 -2.71 18.34
CA ALA A 89 34.90 -2.76 18.42
C ALA A 89 35.36 -3.78 19.48
#